data_AF-A0A0N0CZ53-F1
#
_entry.id   AF-A0A0N0CZ53-F1
#
_cell.length_a   1.000
_cell.length_b   1.000
_cell.length_c   1.000
_cell.angle_alpha   90.00
_cell.angle_beta   90.00
_cell.angle_gamma   90.00
#
_symmetry.space_group_name_H-M   'P 1'
#
loop_
_entity.id
_entity.type
_entity.pdbx_description
1 polymer ?
#
loop_
_entity_poly.entity_id
_entity_poly.type
_entity_poly.pdbx_seq_one_letter_code
_entity_poly.pdbx_strand_id
1 'polypeptide(L)'
;MEIIKNIIEKLKNTEYNFDKESEYLDEIVNLPVELEKEIIDYVSFLSENIDEDNEYYFVFLLDALHRRGSKKAIFDLGSKAILSDEFEDKEFYATLLIKNDFLGTEKILIKSLEIIESFDEFGGYAQEKILEYLIEKEVEEAYPQVIKCLSDVAARVRATALHFIRKFDKQESSLYLVEMLEAEDWEYNILFILDLLKKWKKADFLPQIIEYSKEEWVKENIEINDAFKNLINHLST
;
A
#
# COMPACT_ATOMS: atom_id res chain seq x y z
N MET A 1 27.95 10.08 -17.77
CA MET A 1 27.21 8.80 -17.80
C MET A 1 28.14 7.59 -17.78
N GLU A 2 29.33 7.67 -18.39
CA GLU A 2 30.27 6.53 -18.50
C GLU A 2 30.68 5.89 -17.16
N ILE A 3 30.87 6.71 -16.12
CA ILE A 3 31.23 6.21 -14.78
C ILE A 3 30.11 5.34 -14.20
N ILE A 4 28.86 5.81 -14.27
CA ILE A 4 27.70 5.07 -13.77
C ILE A 4 27.54 3.74 -14.52
N LYS A 5 27.64 3.79 -15.85
CA LYS A 5 27.59 2.58 -16.69
C LYS A 5 28.68 1.59 -16.29
N ASN A 6 29.91 2.05 -16.06
CA ASN A 6 31.01 1.17 -15.65
C ASN A 6 30.75 0.50 -14.30
N ILE A 7 30.16 1.21 -13.32
CA ILE A 7 29.81 0.61 -12.02
C ILE A 7 28.71 -0.44 -12.21
N ILE A 8 27.68 -0.12 -12.98
CA ILE A 8 26.57 -1.03 -13.24
C ILE A 8 27.03 -2.27 -14.03
N GLU A 9 27.93 -2.12 -14.99
CA GLU A 9 28.53 -3.26 -15.69
C GLU A 9 29.41 -4.13 -14.77
N LYS A 10 30.11 -3.54 -13.79
CA LYS A 10 30.81 -4.34 -12.77
C LYS A 10 29.82 -5.10 -11.88
N LEU A 11 28.70 -4.47 -11.49
CA LEU A 11 27.65 -5.11 -10.71
C LEU A 11 27.02 -6.28 -11.49
N LYS A 12 26.66 -6.08 -12.77
CA LYS A 12 26.16 -7.13 -13.68
C LYS A 12 27.08 -8.35 -13.77
N ASN A 13 28.39 -8.10 -13.82
CA ASN A 13 29.39 -9.16 -13.95
C ASN A 13 29.81 -9.77 -12.60
N THR A 14 29.19 -9.36 -11.50
CA THR A 14 29.45 -9.88 -10.17
C THR A 14 28.42 -10.96 -9.85
N GLU A 15 28.85 -12.18 -9.52
CA GLU A 15 27.95 -13.18 -8.92
C GLU A 15 27.29 -12.58 -7.68
N TYR A 16 25.97 -12.79 -7.54
CA TYR A 16 25.16 -12.19 -6.49
C TYR A 16 25.84 -12.27 -5.13
N ASN A 17 26.20 -11.10 -4.60
CA ASN A 17 26.94 -10.93 -3.37
C ASN A 17 26.57 -9.59 -2.74
N PHE A 18 25.87 -9.66 -1.61
CA PHE A 18 25.37 -8.49 -0.91
C PHE A 18 26.46 -7.49 -0.49
N ASP A 19 27.63 -7.99 -0.06
CA ASP A 19 28.73 -7.12 0.36
C ASP A 19 29.25 -6.31 -0.84
N LYS A 20 29.39 -6.95 -2.00
CA LYS A 20 29.83 -6.27 -3.23
C LYS A 20 28.78 -5.29 -3.76
N GLU A 21 27.50 -5.65 -3.69
CA GLU A 21 26.43 -4.74 -4.04
C GLU A 21 26.48 -3.48 -3.18
N SER A 22 26.66 -3.63 -1.86
CA SER A 22 26.83 -2.51 -0.94
C SER A 22 28.08 -1.67 -1.27
N GLU A 23 29.20 -2.30 -1.64
CA GLU A 23 30.42 -1.58 -2.06
C GLU A 23 30.17 -0.71 -3.31
N TYR A 24 29.51 -1.26 -4.34
CA TYR A 24 29.18 -0.49 -5.54
C TYR A 24 28.17 0.62 -5.26
N LEU A 25 27.23 0.37 -4.35
CA LEU A 25 26.26 1.38 -3.94
C LEU A 25 26.97 2.55 -3.25
N ASP A 26 27.87 2.25 -2.32
CA ASP A 26 28.71 3.26 -1.67
C ASP A 26 29.62 3.99 -2.67
N GLU A 27 30.12 3.30 -3.71
CA GLU A 27 30.86 3.94 -4.81
C GLU A 27 30.00 5.02 -5.49
N ILE A 28 28.74 4.73 -5.83
CA ILE A 28 27.82 5.70 -6.45
C ILE A 28 27.43 6.81 -5.47
N VAL A 29 27.13 6.48 -4.22
CA VAL A 29 26.76 7.46 -3.18
C VAL A 29 27.88 8.46 -2.94
N ASN A 30 29.15 8.04 -3.03
CA ASN A 30 30.31 8.90 -2.82
C ASN A 30 30.81 9.64 -4.08
N LEU A 31 30.15 9.46 -5.24
CA LEU A 31 30.50 10.22 -6.44
C LEU A 31 30.32 11.74 -6.24
N PRO A 32 31.12 12.58 -6.94
CA PRO A 32 30.96 14.04 -6.90
C PRO A 32 29.52 14.49 -7.17
N VAL A 33 29.09 15.57 -6.52
CA VAL A 33 27.70 16.08 -6.64
C VAL A 33 27.35 16.50 -8.07
N GLU A 34 28.35 16.90 -8.85
CA GLU A 34 28.20 17.27 -10.26
C GLU A 34 27.74 16.09 -11.13
N LEU A 35 27.96 14.85 -10.68
CA LEU A 35 27.52 13.63 -11.37
C LEU A 35 26.09 13.23 -11.01
N GLU A 36 25.40 13.93 -10.09
CA GLU A 36 24.02 13.60 -9.72
C GLU A 36 23.08 13.60 -10.93
N LYS A 37 23.22 14.61 -11.81
CA LYS A 37 22.45 14.67 -13.04
C LYS A 37 22.69 13.45 -13.93
N GLU A 38 23.94 12.96 -13.99
CA GLU A 38 24.25 11.79 -14.80
C GLU A 38 23.67 10.50 -14.22
N ILE A 39 23.57 10.40 -12.89
CA ILE A 39 22.86 9.31 -12.22
C ILE A 39 21.39 9.38 -12.62
N ILE A 40 20.74 10.52 -12.44
CA ILE A 40 19.31 10.73 -12.76
C ILE A 40 19.01 10.43 -14.24
N ASP A 41 19.85 10.91 -15.16
CA ASP A 41 19.71 10.68 -16.60
C ASP A 41 19.81 9.17 -16.90
N TYR A 42 20.68 8.43 -16.20
CA TYR A 42 20.81 6.99 -16.39
C TYR A 42 19.66 6.20 -15.75
N VAL A 43 19.17 6.58 -14.56
CA VAL A 43 17.95 5.99 -13.98
C VAL A 43 16.75 6.21 -14.88
N SER A 44 16.62 7.41 -15.45
CA SER A 44 15.56 7.74 -16.41
C SER A 44 15.66 6.85 -17.65
N PHE A 45 16.85 6.63 -18.19
CA PHE A 45 17.09 5.71 -19.30
C PHE A 45 16.64 4.28 -18.99
N LEU A 46 16.98 3.75 -17.81
CA LEU A 46 16.52 2.41 -17.38
C LEU A 46 15.00 2.35 -17.31
N SER A 47 14.36 3.40 -16.79
CA SER A 47 12.90 3.48 -16.68
C SER A 47 12.14 3.59 -18.01
N GLU A 48 12.84 3.81 -19.12
CA GLU A 48 12.27 3.83 -20.48
C GLU A 48 12.50 2.50 -21.22
N ASN A 49 13.30 1.61 -20.65
CA ASN A 49 13.70 0.33 -21.24
C ASN A 49 13.56 -0.78 -20.19
N ILE A 50 12.42 -0.82 -19.49
CA ILE A 50 12.25 -1.69 -18.34
C ILE A 50 12.10 -3.16 -18.77
N ASP A 51 12.83 -4.01 -18.07
CA ASP A 51 12.77 -5.47 -18.06
C ASP A 51 13.23 -5.93 -16.66
N GLU A 52 13.17 -7.23 -16.36
CA GLU A 52 13.53 -7.78 -15.04
C GLU A 52 14.93 -7.35 -14.58
N ASP A 53 15.92 -7.37 -15.50
CA ASP A 53 17.29 -6.96 -15.20
C ASP A 53 17.38 -5.45 -14.94
N ASN A 54 16.72 -4.65 -15.78
CA ASN A 54 16.78 -3.19 -15.69
C ASN A 54 16.00 -2.65 -14.49
N GLU A 55 14.95 -3.34 -14.01
CA GLU A 55 14.23 -2.96 -12.79
C GLU A 55 15.15 -3.07 -11.56
N TYR A 56 15.93 -4.14 -11.45
CA TYR A 56 16.90 -4.28 -10.37
C TYR A 56 17.91 -3.12 -10.35
N TYR A 57 18.49 -2.75 -11.50
CA TYR A 57 19.43 -1.62 -11.57
C TYR A 57 18.74 -0.26 -11.36
N PHE A 58 17.48 -0.14 -11.74
CA PHE A 58 16.67 1.04 -11.47
C PHE A 58 16.46 1.21 -9.96
N VAL A 59 16.05 0.16 -9.25
CA VAL A 59 15.91 0.11 -7.79
C VAL A 59 17.24 0.43 -7.09
N PHE A 60 18.33 -0.20 -7.52
CA PHE A 60 19.67 0.03 -6.99
C PHE A 60 20.08 1.51 -7.07
N LEU A 61 19.88 2.14 -8.22
CA LEU A 61 20.21 3.55 -8.41
C LEU A 61 19.24 4.50 -7.70
N LEU A 62 17.98 4.10 -7.50
CA LEU A 62 17.06 4.84 -6.64
C LEU A 62 17.52 4.85 -5.18
N ASP A 63 18.04 3.73 -4.64
CA ASP A 63 18.63 3.72 -3.29
C ASP A 63 19.86 4.62 -3.22
N ALA A 64 20.69 4.62 -4.28
CA ALA A 64 21.84 5.54 -4.35
C ALA A 64 21.39 7.01 -4.29
N LEU A 65 20.36 7.39 -5.07
CA LEU A 65 19.78 8.73 -5.04
C LEU A 65 19.15 9.06 -3.67
N HIS A 66 18.54 8.08 -3.00
CA HIS A 66 18.01 8.21 -1.64
C HIS A 66 19.10 8.53 -0.63
N ARG A 67 20.18 7.75 -0.61
CA ARG A 67 21.32 7.96 0.30
C ARG A 67 22.04 9.28 0.03
N ARG A 68 22.01 9.79 -1.21
CA ARG A 68 22.53 11.11 -1.59
C ARG A 68 21.59 12.27 -1.23
N GLY A 69 20.34 11.99 -0.85
CA GLY A 69 19.37 13.02 -0.47
C GLY A 69 18.66 13.70 -1.65
N SER A 70 18.67 13.09 -2.84
CA SER A 70 18.05 13.62 -4.08
C SER A 70 16.52 13.50 -4.07
N LYS A 71 15.87 14.09 -3.06
CA LYS A 71 14.44 13.90 -2.75
C LYS A 71 13.49 14.09 -3.94
N LYS A 72 13.73 15.12 -4.75
CA LYS A 72 12.88 15.41 -5.92
C LYS A 72 13.03 14.32 -6.99
N ALA A 73 14.25 13.87 -7.27
CA ALA A 73 14.48 12.82 -8.27
C ALA A 73 13.83 11.49 -7.85
N ILE A 74 13.96 11.13 -6.58
CA ILE A 74 13.30 9.96 -6.00
C ILE A 74 11.78 10.07 -6.12
N PHE A 75 11.23 11.24 -5.79
CA PHE A 75 9.79 11.46 -5.95
C PHE A 75 9.36 11.31 -7.40
N ASP A 76 10.03 11.99 -8.35
CA ASP A 76 9.67 11.95 -9.76
C ASP A 76 9.75 10.53 -10.34
N LEU A 77 10.86 9.82 -10.09
CA LEU A 77 11.11 8.47 -10.63
C LEU A 77 10.29 7.39 -9.90
N GLY A 78 10.20 7.45 -8.58
CA GLY A 78 9.38 6.54 -7.79
C GLY A 78 7.89 6.69 -8.09
N SER A 79 7.42 7.92 -8.34
CA SER A 79 6.05 8.18 -8.78
C SER A 79 5.78 7.59 -10.16
N LYS A 80 6.75 7.65 -11.08
CA LYS A 80 6.62 7.00 -12.39
C LYS A 80 6.51 5.48 -12.24
N ALA A 81 7.37 4.87 -11.43
CA ALA A 81 7.41 3.42 -11.24
C ALA A 81 6.16 2.87 -10.55
N ILE A 82 5.71 3.49 -9.46
CA ILE A 82 4.54 3.01 -8.72
C ILE A 82 3.23 3.11 -9.53
N LEU A 83 3.15 4.06 -10.47
CA LEU A 83 1.98 4.29 -11.32
C LEU A 83 2.01 3.56 -12.67
N SER A 84 3.09 2.86 -12.99
CA SER A 84 3.25 2.09 -14.23
C SER A 84 2.92 0.62 -13.98
N ASP A 85 2.39 -0.08 -14.96
CA ASP A 85 2.18 -1.53 -14.93
C ASP A 85 3.44 -2.34 -15.26
N GLU A 86 4.50 -1.68 -15.77
CA GLU A 86 5.74 -2.35 -16.20
C GLU A 86 6.74 -2.62 -15.05
N PHE A 87 6.51 -2.02 -13.88
CA PHE A 87 7.36 -2.19 -12.70
C PHE A 87 6.69 -3.10 -11.68
N GLU A 88 7.36 -4.16 -11.24
CA GLU A 88 6.75 -5.19 -10.40
C GLU A 88 6.82 -4.86 -8.91
N ASP A 89 7.90 -4.23 -8.42
CA ASP A 89 8.14 -4.07 -6.97
C ASP A 89 7.38 -2.87 -6.35
N LYS A 90 6.05 -2.97 -6.31
CA LYS A 90 5.16 -1.93 -5.77
C LYS A 90 5.46 -1.62 -4.30
N GLU A 91 5.87 -2.61 -3.53
CA GLU A 91 6.18 -2.44 -2.11
C GLU A 91 7.41 -1.54 -1.93
N PHE A 92 8.47 -1.76 -2.71
CA PHE A 92 9.67 -0.93 -2.68
C PHE A 92 9.32 0.52 -3.02
N TYR A 93 8.60 0.78 -4.11
CA TYR A 93 8.29 2.15 -4.52
C TYR A 93 7.37 2.87 -3.52
N ALA A 94 6.37 2.19 -2.97
CA ALA A 94 5.54 2.74 -1.90
C ALA A 94 6.40 3.11 -0.68
N THR A 95 7.25 2.18 -0.23
CA THR A 95 8.16 2.39 0.90
C THR A 95 9.13 3.55 0.66
N LEU A 96 9.68 3.65 -0.54
CA LEU A 96 10.62 4.70 -0.93
C LEU A 96 9.94 6.08 -0.91
N LEU A 97 8.74 6.20 -1.49
CA LEU A 97 7.98 7.44 -1.51
C LEU A 97 7.53 7.87 -0.11
N ILE A 98 7.09 6.92 0.73
CA ILE A 98 6.72 7.14 2.14
C ILE A 98 7.92 7.64 2.94
N LYS A 99 9.08 6.97 2.86
CA LYS A 99 10.30 7.38 3.56
C LYS A 99 10.82 8.75 3.09
N ASN A 100 10.64 9.06 1.82
CA ASN A 100 11.08 10.33 1.24
C ASN A 100 10.17 11.51 1.62
N ASP A 101 8.87 11.26 1.81
CA ASP A 101 7.85 12.21 2.28
C ASP A 101 7.96 13.57 1.59
N PHE A 102 7.93 13.53 0.25
CA PHE A 102 8.07 14.74 -0.58
C PHE A 102 6.70 15.37 -0.83
N LEU A 103 6.69 16.68 -1.12
CA LEU A 103 5.45 17.39 -1.41
C LEU A 103 4.71 16.72 -2.58
N GLY A 104 3.51 16.19 -2.30
CA GLY A 104 2.69 15.48 -3.28
C GLY A 104 2.70 13.96 -3.16
N THR A 105 3.46 13.38 -2.23
CA THR A 105 3.46 11.93 -1.95
C THR A 105 2.04 11.42 -1.74
N GLU A 106 1.22 12.09 -0.93
CA GLU A 106 -0.16 11.68 -0.65
C GLU A 106 -0.97 11.48 -1.93
N LYS A 107 -0.87 12.43 -2.88
CA LYS A 107 -1.61 12.38 -4.14
C LYS A 107 -1.17 11.23 -5.03
N ILE A 108 0.12 10.95 -5.07
CA ILE A 108 0.67 9.83 -5.84
C ILE A 108 0.23 8.51 -5.22
N LEU A 109 0.28 8.40 -3.89
CA LEU A 109 -0.11 7.18 -3.19
C LEU A 109 -1.62 6.92 -3.27
N ILE A 110 -2.47 7.95 -3.21
CA ILE A 110 -3.91 7.83 -3.47
C ILE A 110 -4.13 7.29 -4.89
N LYS A 111 -3.43 7.85 -5.88
CA LYS A 111 -3.55 7.40 -7.26
C LYS A 111 -3.06 5.96 -7.45
N SER A 112 -1.99 5.56 -6.77
CA SER A 112 -1.48 4.19 -6.87
C SER A 112 -2.44 3.15 -6.28
N LEU A 113 -3.28 3.50 -5.29
CA LEU A 113 -4.33 2.60 -4.80
C LEU A 113 -5.36 2.22 -5.89
N GLU A 114 -5.48 3.00 -6.96
CA GLU A 114 -6.36 2.67 -8.09
C GLU A 114 -5.76 1.64 -9.06
N ILE A 115 -4.45 1.40 -8.96
CA ILE A 115 -3.66 0.68 -9.96
C ILE A 115 -3.03 -0.57 -9.36
N ILE A 116 -2.53 -0.48 -8.12
CA ILE A 116 -1.92 -1.62 -7.44
C ILE A 116 -3.03 -2.62 -7.12
N GLU A 117 -2.85 -3.85 -7.58
CA GLU A 117 -3.72 -4.98 -7.26
C GLU A 117 -3.05 -5.86 -6.19
N SER A 118 -3.82 -6.41 -5.26
CA SER A 118 -3.31 -7.27 -4.17
C SER A 118 -3.31 -8.76 -4.53
N PHE A 119 -3.18 -9.10 -5.81
CA PHE A 119 -3.19 -10.51 -6.25
C PHE A 119 -1.95 -11.28 -5.80
N ASP A 120 -0.85 -10.58 -5.57
CA ASP A 120 0.35 -11.13 -4.95
C ASP A 120 0.61 -10.50 -3.57
N GLU A 121 1.65 -11.02 -2.90
CA GLU A 121 2.01 -10.56 -1.58
C GLU A 121 2.55 -9.12 -1.58
N PHE A 122 3.28 -8.73 -2.63
CA PHE A 122 3.93 -7.41 -2.76
C PHE A 122 2.92 -6.28 -2.96
N GLY A 123 1.95 -6.45 -3.85
CA GLY A 123 0.87 -5.51 -4.09
C GLY A 123 0.02 -5.29 -2.83
N GLY A 124 -0.31 -6.38 -2.12
CA GLY A 124 -1.03 -6.28 -0.85
C GLY A 124 -0.26 -5.55 0.24
N TYR A 125 1.06 -5.75 0.35
CA TYR A 125 1.89 -4.98 1.30
C TYR A 125 2.02 -3.51 0.88
N ALA A 126 2.14 -3.23 -0.42
CA ALA A 126 2.19 -1.87 -0.92
C ALA A 126 0.92 -1.10 -0.56
N GLN A 127 -0.27 -1.68 -0.83
CA GLN A 127 -1.55 -1.06 -0.47
C GLN A 127 -1.70 -0.85 1.03
N GLU A 128 -1.35 -1.84 1.86
CA GLU A 128 -1.40 -1.74 3.32
C GLU A 128 -0.53 -0.56 3.81
N LYS A 129 0.75 -0.50 3.41
CA LYS A 129 1.66 0.60 3.78
C LYS A 129 1.15 1.96 3.33
N ILE A 130 0.57 2.04 2.14
CA ILE A 130 -0.03 3.27 1.63
C ILE A 130 -1.19 3.70 2.52
N LEU A 131 -2.11 2.79 2.86
CA LEU A 131 -3.24 3.11 3.73
C LEU A 131 -2.77 3.54 5.12
N GLU A 132 -1.81 2.85 5.72
CA GLU A 132 -1.19 3.23 6.99
C GLU A 132 -0.63 4.65 6.95
N TYR A 133 0.14 4.98 5.90
CA TYR A 133 0.68 6.32 5.70
C TYR A 133 -0.42 7.38 5.57
N LEU A 134 -1.46 7.12 4.77
CA LEU A 134 -2.57 8.06 4.59
C LEU A 134 -3.36 8.28 5.89
N ILE A 135 -3.52 7.24 6.72
CA ILE A 135 -4.10 7.33 8.07
C ILE A 135 -3.22 8.18 8.98
N GLU A 136 -1.90 7.95 8.99
CA GLU A 136 -0.94 8.69 9.80
C GLU A 136 -0.91 10.18 9.43
N LYS A 137 -0.92 10.48 8.12
CA LYS A 137 -0.93 11.84 7.56
C LYS A 137 -2.29 12.54 7.58
N GLU A 138 -3.31 11.87 8.10
CA GLU A 138 -4.67 12.40 8.23
C GLU A 138 -5.31 12.80 6.89
N VAL A 139 -5.02 12.03 5.83
CA VAL A 139 -5.44 12.33 4.45
C VAL A 139 -6.85 11.81 4.18
N GLU A 140 -7.84 12.49 4.75
CA GLU A 140 -9.25 12.10 4.64
C GLU A 140 -9.77 12.07 3.18
N GLU A 141 -9.19 12.87 2.29
CA GLU A 141 -9.54 12.91 0.86
C GLU A 141 -9.28 11.60 0.11
N ALA A 142 -8.50 10.66 0.69
CA ALA A 142 -8.28 9.33 0.13
C ALA A 142 -9.52 8.41 0.20
N TYR A 143 -10.59 8.82 0.89
CA TYR A 143 -11.78 8.02 1.10
C TYR A 143 -12.35 7.32 -0.16
N PRO A 144 -12.47 7.98 -1.34
CA PRO A 144 -13.01 7.33 -2.54
C PRO A 144 -12.18 6.14 -3.05
N GLN A 145 -10.89 6.11 -2.74
CA GLN A 145 -9.99 5.02 -3.08
C GLN A 145 -9.97 3.98 -1.97
N VAL A 146 -9.92 4.42 -0.69
CA VAL A 146 -9.93 3.54 0.48
C VAL A 146 -11.18 2.67 0.53
N ILE A 147 -12.35 3.18 0.13
CA ILE A 147 -13.59 2.39 0.15
C ILE A 147 -13.51 1.16 -0.78
N LYS A 148 -12.76 1.25 -1.87
CA LYS A 148 -12.54 0.12 -2.80
C LYS A 148 -11.67 -0.97 -2.17
N CYS A 149 -10.77 -0.60 -1.25
CA CYS A 149 -9.93 -1.53 -0.51
C CYS A 149 -10.71 -2.39 0.51
N LEU A 150 -11.97 -2.07 0.81
CA LEU A 150 -12.83 -2.92 1.63
C LEU A 150 -13.18 -4.25 0.96
N SER A 151 -13.14 -4.32 -0.37
CA SER A 151 -13.32 -5.55 -1.16
C SER A 151 -12.00 -6.17 -1.62
N ASP A 152 -10.86 -5.74 -1.06
CA ASP A 152 -9.56 -6.28 -1.44
C ASP A 152 -9.45 -7.77 -1.08
N VAL A 153 -8.65 -8.55 -1.82
CA VAL A 153 -8.46 -9.99 -1.54
C VAL A 153 -7.64 -10.24 -0.27
N ALA A 154 -6.72 -9.36 0.07
CA ALA A 154 -5.87 -9.45 1.24
C ALA A 154 -6.60 -8.90 2.48
N ALA A 155 -6.81 -9.77 3.47
CA ALA A 155 -7.52 -9.39 4.69
C ALA A 155 -6.87 -8.24 5.48
N ARG A 156 -5.54 -8.11 5.41
CA ARG A 156 -4.77 -7.02 6.04
C ARG A 156 -5.04 -5.65 5.40
N VAL A 157 -5.25 -5.61 4.09
CA VAL A 157 -5.66 -4.40 3.37
C VAL A 157 -7.07 -4.01 3.82
N ARG A 158 -8.01 -4.96 3.84
CA ARG A 158 -9.37 -4.73 4.35
C ARG A 158 -9.37 -4.21 5.79
N ALA A 159 -8.56 -4.81 6.67
CA ALA A 159 -8.40 -4.38 8.06
C ALA A 159 -7.91 -2.92 8.15
N THR A 160 -6.90 -2.56 7.35
CA THR A 160 -6.33 -1.20 7.35
C THR A 160 -7.32 -0.18 6.77
N ALA A 161 -8.08 -0.55 5.75
CA ALA A 161 -9.20 0.27 5.26
C ALA A 161 -10.26 0.49 6.35
N LEU A 162 -10.65 -0.54 7.12
CA LEU A 162 -11.56 -0.39 8.27
C LEU A 162 -11.00 0.58 9.33
N HIS A 163 -9.69 0.56 9.57
CA HIS A 163 -9.02 1.53 10.45
C HIS A 163 -9.16 2.97 9.96
N PHE A 164 -8.99 3.21 8.65
CA PHE A 164 -9.24 4.52 8.04
C PHE A 164 -10.69 4.95 8.27
N ILE A 165 -11.66 4.08 7.93
CA ILE A 165 -13.09 4.34 8.11
C ILE A 165 -13.43 4.72 9.55
N ARG A 166 -12.84 4.01 10.53
CA ARG A 166 -13.02 4.33 11.96
C ARG A 166 -12.39 5.66 12.35
N LYS A 167 -11.15 5.93 11.91
CA LYS A 167 -10.40 7.12 12.30
C LYS A 167 -11.14 8.39 11.88
N PHE A 168 -11.67 8.42 10.66
CA PHE A 168 -12.38 9.57 10.11
C PHE A 168 -13.90 9.51 10.25
N ASP A 169 -14.43 8.55 11.02
CA ASP A 169 -15.87 8.36 11.28
C ASP A 169 -16.73 8.37 10.01
N LYS A 170 -16.31 7.64 8.97
CA LYS A 170 -16.95 7.60 7.65
C LYS A 170 -18.25 6.79 7.65
N GLN A 171 -19.28 7.27 8.34
CA GLN A 171 -20.54 6.54 8.49
C GLN A 171 -21.25 6.25 7.17
N GLU A 172 -20.99 7.05 6.13
CA GLU A 172 -21.45 6.82 4.77
C GLU A 172 -20.96 5.49 4.18
N SER A 173 -19.91 4.88 4.74
CA SER A 173 -19.39 3.58 4.30
C SER A 173 -20.23 2.40 4.74
N SER A 174 -21.27 2.62 5.56
CA SER A 174 -22.00 1.53 6.23
C SER A 174 -22.61 0.51 5.27
N LEU A 175 -23.02 0.92 4.06
CA LEU A 175 -23.50 -0.01 3.04
C LEU A 175 -22.41 -1.04 2.68
N TYR A 176 -21.21 -0.57 2.36
CA TYR A 176 -20.07 -1.42 2.03
C TYR A 176 -19.65 -2.33 3.19
N LEU A 177 -19.71 -1.82 4.43
CA LEU A 177 -19.42 -2.63 5.62
C LEU A 177 -20.41 -3.79 5.78
N VAL A 178 -21.69 -3.56 5.47
CA VAL A 178 -22.72 -4.60 5.53
C VAL A 178 -22.53 -5.61 4.39
N GLU A 179 -22.20 -5.15 3.18
CA GLU A 179 -21.86 -6.03 2.04
C GLU A 179 -20.67 -6.95 2.37
N MET A 180 -19.65 -6.46 3.10
CA MET A 180 -18.54 -7.31 3.56
C MET A 180 -18.97 -8.46 4.48
N LEU A 181 -20.07 -8.32 5.23
CA LEU A 181 -20.57 -9.37 6.12
C LEU A 181 -21.33 -10.48 5.37
N GLU A 182 -21.53 -10.37 4.05
CA GLU A 182 -22.14 -11.41 3.22
C GLU A 182 -21.26 -12.66 3.10
N ALA A 183 -19.95 -12.51 3.31
CA ALA A 183 -18.99 -13.58 3.21
C ALA A 183 -18.18 -13.72 4.51
N GLU A 184 -17.64 -14.91 4.73
CA GLU A 184 -16.69 -15.15 5.80
C GLU A 184 -15.38 -14.39 5.54
N ASP A 185 -14.92 -13.69 6.57
CA ASP A 185 -13.64 -12.97 6.63
C ASP A 185 -12.95 -13.35 7.95
N TRP A 186 -11.76 -12.83 8.18
CA TRP A 186 -11.09 -12.88 9.47
C TRP A 186 -11.98 -12.29 10.55
N GLU A 187 -12.09 -13.02 11.66
CA GLU A 187 -12.87 -12.65 12.84
C GLU A 187 -12.65 -11.20 13.26
N TYR A 188 -11.39 -10.73 13.24
CA TYR A 188 -11.04 -9.35 13.54
C TYR A 188 -11.84 -8.32 12.70
N ASN A 189 -11.89 -8.49 11.38
CA ASN A 189 -12.58 -7.57 10.48
C ASN A 189 -14.09 -7.55 10.75
N ILE A 190 -14.66 -8.73 10.99
CA ILE A 190 -16.10 -8.90 11.25
C ILE A 190 -16.48 -8.21 12.55
N LEU A 191 -15.76 -8.51 13.65
CA LEU A 191 -15.99 -7.87 14.94
C LEU A 191 -15.84 -6.35 14.87
N PHE A 192 -14.86 -5.86 14.10
CA PHE A 192 -14.65 -4.44 13.87
C PHE A 192 -15.86 -3.81 13.16
N ILE A 193 -16.34 -4.41 12.08
CA ILE A 193 -17.52 -3.93 11.35
C ILE A 193 -18.74 -3.86 12.26
N LEU A 194 -19.00 -4.91 13.03
CA LEU A 194 -20.15 -4.96 13.94
C LEU A 194 -20.07 -3.85 15.00
N ASP A 195 -18.87 -3.56 15.53
CA ASP A 195 -18.65 -2.44 16.46
C ASP A 195 -18.92 -1.07 15.81
N LEU A 196 -18.48 -0.86 14.57
CA LEU A 196 -18.78 0.38 13.83
C LEU A 196 -20.28 0.57 13.60
N LEU A 197 -20.98 -0.47 13.13
CA LEU A 197 -22.42 -0.42 12.90
C LEU A 197 -23.20 -0.17 14.19
N LYS A 198 -22.72 -0.72 15.31
CA LYS A 198 -23.23 -0.45 16.66
C LYS A 198 -23.02 1.01 17.05
N LYS A 199 -21.78 1.50 16.96
CA LYS A 199 -21.39 2.88 17.29
C LYS A 199 -22.25 3.89 16.55
N TRP A 200 -22.50 3.65 15.27
CA TRP A 200 -23.27 4.54 14.39
C TRP A 200 -24.78 4.28 14.41
N LYS A 201 -25.24 3.32 15.21
CA LYS A 201 -26.66 2.95 15.36
C LYS A 201 -27.37 2.74 14.03
N LYS A 202 -26.75 1.98 13.11
CA LYS A 202 -27.30 1.75 11.76
C LYS A 202 -28.45 0.74 11.76
N ALA A 203 -29.56 1.09 12.40
CA ALA A 203 -30.76 0.27 12.51
C ALA A 203 -31.40 -0.04 11.14
N ASP A 204 -31.14 0.79 10.12
CA ASP A 204 -31.62 0.56 8.75
C ASP A 204 -31.11 -0.75 8.13
N PHE A 205 -29.98 -1.30 8.62
CA PHE A 205 -29.43 -2.59 8.18
C PHE A 205 -29.81 -3.78 9.08
N LEU A 206 -30.67 -3.58 10.08
CA LEU A 206 -31.07 -4.63 11.01
C LEU A 206 -31.63 -5.89 10.30
N PRO A 207 -32.45 -5.79 9.23
CA PRO A 207 -32.92 -6.98 8.52
C PRO A 207 -31.77 -7.81 7.93
N GLN A 208 -30.78 -7.19 7.29
CA GLN A 208 -29.61 -7.86 6.73
C GLN A 208 -28.75 -8.49 7.82
N ILE A 209 -28.48 -7.76 8.91
CA ILE A 209 -27.69 -8.25 10.05
C ILE A 209 -28.35 -9.48 10.68
N ILE A 210 -29.68 -9.49 10.81
CA ILE A 210 -30.45 -10.66 11.29
C ILE A 210 -30.28 -11.84 10.33
N GLU A 211 -30.27 -11.61 9.03
CA GLU A 211 -30.08 -12.68 8.05
C GLU A 211 -28.67 -13.27 8.13
N TYR A 212 -27.62 -12.45 8.10
CA TYR A 212 -26.24 -12.92 8.23
C TYR A 212 -25.99 -13.65 9.56
N SER A 213 -26.65 -13.25 10.66
CA SER A 213 -26.52 -13.94 11.95
C SER A 213 -26.99 -15.42 11.93
N LYS A 214 -27.69 -15.83 10.87
CA LYS A 214 -28.16 -17.21 10.68
C LYS A 214 -27.21 -18.06 9.87
N GLU A 215 -26.20 -17.48 9.24
CA GLU A 215 -25.18 -18.22 8.48
C GLU A 215 -24.44 -19.23 9.37
N GLU A 216 -24.01 -20.34 8.77
CA GLU A 216 -23.36 -21.43 9.51
C GLU A 216 -22.03 -20.96 10.12
N TRP A 217 -21.20 -20.26 9.35
CA TRP A 217 -19.91 -19.72 9.81
C TRP A 217 -20.07 -18.75 10.99
N VAL A 218 -21.18 -17.98 11.04
CA VAL A 218 -21.50 -17.10 12.19
C VAL A 218 -21.91 -17.91 13.42
N LYS A 219 -22.61 -19.04 13.25
CA LYS A 219 -23.06 -19.89 14.36
C LYS A 219 -21.95 -20.72 14.98
N GLU A 220 -20.98 -21.13 14.17
CA GLU A 220 -19.85 -21.95 14.61
C GLU A 220 -18.81 -21.16 15.40
N ASN A 221 -18.66 -19.86 15.12
CA ASN A 221 -17.78 -18.97 15.87
C ASN A 221 -18.55 -18.26 17.00
N ILE A 222 -18.27 -18.63 18.26
CA ILE A 222 -18.96 -18.11 19.45
C ILE A 222 -18.79 -16.58 19.59
N GLU A 223 -17.58 -16.05 19.35
CA GLU A 223 -17.30 -14.62 19.53
C GLU A 223 -18.07 -13.78 18.51
N ILE A 224 -18.03 -14.21 17.24
CA ILE A 224 -18.80 -13.56 16.16
C ILE A 224 -20.30 -13.67 16.45
N ASN A 225 -20.79 -14.86 16.83
CA ASN A 225 -22.21 -15.07 17.11
C ASN A 225 -22.74 -14.12 18.20
N ASP A 226 -21.98 -13.99 19.29
CA ASP A 226 -22.33 -13.13 20.40
C ASP A 226 -22.25 -11.65 20.00
N ALA A 227 -21.30 -11.26 19.16
CA ALA A 227 -21.21 -9.91 18.61
C ALA A 227 -22.43 -9.55 17.74
N PHE A 228 -22.89 -10.46 16.86
CA PHE A 228 -24.13 -10.28 16.09
C PHE A 228 -25.35 -10.13 17.00
N LYS A 229 -25.53 -11.02 17.99
CA LYS A 229 -26.63 -10.91 18.97
C LYS A 229 -26.60 -9.59 19.72
N ASN A 230 -25.42 -9.15 20.14
CA ASN A 230 -25.24 -7.89 20.85
C ASN A 230 -25.66 -6.70 19.98
N LEU A 231 -25.23 -6.68 18.72
CA LEU A 231 -25.58 -5.65 17.75
C LEU A 231 -27.11 -5.63 17.50
N ILE A 232 -27.72 -6.79 17.23
CA ILE A 232 -29.17 -6.91 16.99
C ILE A 232 -29.97 -6.37 18.18
N ASN A 233 -29.61 -6.76 19.40
CA ASN A 233 -30.27 -6.26 20.60
C ASN A 233 -30.10 -4.75 20.75
N HIS A 234 -28.91 -4.21 20.46
CA HIS A 234 -28.63 -2.77 20.55
C HIS A 234 -29.41 -1.95 19.52
N LEU A 235 -29.56 -2.45 18.29
CA LEU A 235 -30.26 -1.75 17.21
C LEU A 235 -31.79 -1.89 17.29
N SER A 236 -32.30 -2.84 18.07
CA SER A 236 -33.75 -3.08 18.25
C SER A 236 -34.39 -2.21 19.34
N THR A 237 -33.59 -1.44 20.09
CA THR A 237 -34.03 -0.54 21.18
C THR A 237 -34.05 0.92 20.74
#